data_AF-A0A378LFH4-F1
#
_entry.id   AF-A0A378LFH4-F1
#
_cell.length_a   1.000
_cell.length_b   1.000
_cell.length_c   1.000
_cell.angle_alpha   90.00
_cell.angle_beta   90.00
_cell.angle_gamma   90.00
#
_symmetry.space_group_name_H-M   'P 1'
#
loop_
_entity.id
_entity.type
_entity.pdbx_description
1 polymer ?
#
loop_
_entity_poly.entity_id
_entity_poly.type
_entity_poly.pdbx_seq_one_letter_code
_entity_poly.pdbx_strand_id
1 'polypeptide(L)'
;MSKNLTHEFRASLISYLQKPHDLKNKKKLTKSAFALFDEAAKTCNSIEPGKYMTVIDEMVEVAVRGIKIHPYLGIALDSFSRELSQSDLKKEALAFHVLNLTYNLYLKNNLIDPEKVARKKLKIIEQTIQQLKTDNNPYATELESALVKLTILADEYFKLSPIKQFQEQVEFERKLKLVCADHQAAIESDAQVKSAFYGFLAVIFSLFNVFGLSLADEYYRKNRFFQEISLAPKNTLSNFKIPFIEIEETQEESKIVSPSS
;
A
#
# COMPACT_ATOMS: atom_id res chain seq x y z
N MET A 1 -22.14 -20.44 2.27
CA MET A 1 -22.38 -19.06 1.79
C MET A 1 -21.40 -18.07 2.40
N SER A 2 -21.10 -18.16 3.71
CA SER A 2 -20.12 -17.30 4.42
C SER A 2 -18.78 -17.06 3.71
N LYS A 3 -18.12 -18.09 3.14
CA LYS A 3 -16.84 -17.94 2.42
C LYS A 3 -16.87 -16.90 1.29
N ASN A 4 -18.01 -16.77 0.59
CA ASN A 4 -18.13 -15.79 -0.49
C ASN A 4 -18.26 -14.36 0.07
N LEU A 5 -19.03 -14.18 1.15
CA LEU A 5 -19.20 -12.88 1.81
C LEU A 5 -17.89 -12.36 2.43
N THR A 6 -17.12 -13.24 3.07
CA THR A 6 -15.78 -12.91 3.61
C THR A 6 -14.85 -12.42 2.49
N HIS A 7 -14.89 -13.04 1.32
CA HIS A 7 -14.08 -12.64 0.17
C HIS A 7 -14.54 -11.29 -0.41
N GLU A 8 -15.85 -11.08 -0.56
CA GLU A 8 -16.44 -9.81 -1.02
C GLU A 8 -16.11 -8.65 -0.07
N PHE A 9 -16.17 -8.90 1.24
CA PHE A 9 -15.77 -7.93 2.26
C PHE A 9 -14.28 -7.60 2.17
N ARG A 10 -13.42 -8.61 2.08
CA ARG A 10 -11.97 -8.40 1.89
C ARG A 10 -11.68 -7.55 0.66
N ALA A 11 -12.29 -7.88 -0.49
CA ALA A 11 -12.09 -7.11 -1.72
C ALA A 11 -12.55 -5.65 -1.57
N SER A 12 -13.72 -5.43 -0.97
CA SER A 12 -14.27 -4.10 -0.73
C SER A 12 -13.41 -3.29 0.25
N LEU A 13 -12.88 -3.94 1.29
CA LEU A 13 -11.96 -3.33 2.25
C LEU A 13 -10.66 -2.89 1.55
N ILE A 14 -10.06 -3.74 0.72
CA ILE A 14 -8.84 -3.40 -0.03
C ILE A 14 -9.10 -2.23 -0.98
N SER A 15 -10.22 -2.25 -1.73
CA SER A 15 -10.57 -1.13 -2.62
C SER A 15 -10.76 0.19 -1.85
N TYR A 16 -11.41 0.15 -0.69
CA TYR A 16 -11.53 1.32 0.18
C TYR A 16 -10.17 1.81 0.67
N LEU A 17 -9.30 0.93 1.16
CA LEU A 17 -7.97 1.31 1.65
C LEU A 17 -7.08 1.91 0.55
N GLN A 18 -7.25 1.50 -0.71
CA GLN A 18 -6.54 2.10 -1.84
C GLN A 18 -7.03 3.51 -2.17
N LYS A 19 -8.34 3.77 -2.04
CA LYS A 19 -8.97 5.07 -2.35
C LYS A 19 -10.09 5.37 -1.34
N PRO A 20 -9.75 5.84 -0.12
CA PRO A 20 -10.73 6.01 0.97
C PRO A 20 -11.72 7.15 0.74
N HIS A 21 -11.38 8.08 -0.16
CA HIS A 21 -12.24 9.21 -0.54
C HIS A 21 -13.23 8.88 -1.66
N ASP A 22 -13.09 7.71 -2.30
CA ASP A 22 -14.00 7.30 -3.37
C ASP A 22 -15.35 6.85 -2.78
N LEU A 23 -16.42 7.57 -3.14
CA LEU A 23 -17.77 7.28 -2.69
C LEU A 23 -18.27 5.89 -3.11
N LYS A 24 -17.85 5.38 -4.27
CA LYS A 24 -18.19 4.02 -4.71
C LYS A 24 -17.55 2.99 -3.79
N ASN A 25 -16.30 3.22 -3.37
CA ASN A 25 -15.61 2.32 -2.46
C ASN A 25 -16.21 2.35 -1.05
N LYS A 26 -16.55 3.53 -0.53
CA LYS A 26 -17.31 3.67 0.73
C LYS A 26 -18.61 2.85 0.68
N LYS A 27 -19.43 3.04 -0.37
CA LYS A 27 -20.70 2.31 -0.54
C LYS A 27 -20.51 0.79 -0.63
N LYS A 28 -19.52 0.32 -1.40
CA LYS A 28 -19.20 -1.12 -1.52
C LYS A 28 -18.79 -1.71 -0.17
N LEU A 29 -17.90 -1.02 0.55
CA LEU A 29 -17.45 -1.45 1.87
C LEU A 29 -18.62 -1.53 2.85
N THR A 30 -19.45 -0.49 2.95
CA THR A 30 -20.65 -0.50 3.81
C THR A 30 -21.59 -1.65 3.47
N LYS A 31 -21.87 -1.88 2.18
CA LYS A 31 -22.74 -2.98 1.72
C LYS A 31 -22.19 -4.34 2.13
N SER A 32 -20.90 -4.59 1.88
CA SER A 32 -20.25 -5.86 2.21
C SER A 32 -20.15 -6.10 3.72
N ALA A 33 -19.88 -5.05 4.51
CA ALA A 33 -19.88 -5.10 5.97
C ALA A 33 -21.28 -5.42 6.51
N PHE A 34 -22.32 -4.76 6.00
CA PHE A 34 -23.70 -5.10 6.37
C PHE A 34 -24.06 -6.55 6.03
N ALA A 35 -23.61 -7.07 4.88
CA ALA A 35 -23.87 -8.46 4.51
C ALA A 35 -23.26 -9.47 5.50
N LEU A 36 -22.06 -9.19 6.03
CA LEU A 36 -21.48 -10.01 7.10
C LEU A 36 -22.30 -9.93 8.39
N PHE A 37 -22.76 -8.74 8.77
CA PHE A 37 -23.63 -8.58 9.93
C PHE A 37 -24.94 -9.38 9.76
N ASP A 38 -25.61 -9.23 8.62
CA ASP A 38 -26.90 -9.88 8.33
C ASP A 38 -26.79 -11.41 8.34
N GLU A 39 -25.70 -11.96 7.78
CA GLU A 39 -25.41 -13.40 7.84
C GLU A 39 -25.18 -13.87 9.28
N ALA A 40 -24.41 -13.12 10.09
CA ALA A 40 -24.16 -13.48 11.48
C ALA A 40 -25.45 -13.44 12.32
N ALA A 41 -26.28 -12.42 12.13
CA ALA A 41 -27.56 -12.28 12.82
C ALA A 41 -28.54 -13.41 12.47
N LYS A 42 -28.58 -13.82 11.19
CA LYS A 42 -29.38 -14.97 10.73
C LYS A 42 -28.86 -16.29 11.29
N THR A 43 -27.55 -16.50 11.26
CA THR A 43 -26.89 -17.72 11.77
C THR A 43 -27.18 -17.91 13.26
N CYS A 44 -27.13 -16.83 14.04
CA CYS A 44 -27.35 -16.87 15.48
C CYS A 44 -28.83 -16.69 15.90
N ASN A 45 -29.74 -16.50 14.93
CA ASN A 45 -31.14 -16.11 15.14
C ASN A 45 -31.29 -14.98 16.18
N SER A 46 -30.41 -13.97 16.12
CA SER A 46 -30.36 -12.90 17.12
C SER A 46 -29.63 -11.66 16.61
N ILE A 47 -30.10 -10.50 17.06
CA ILE A 47 -29.46 -9.19 16.88
C ILE A 47 -28.81 -8.68 18.16
N GLU A 48 -28.71 -9.51 19.20
CA GLU A 48 -28.00 -9.18 20.43
C GLU A 48 -26.48 -9.30 20.22
N PRO A 49 -25.68 -8.27 20.53
CA PRO A 49 -24.24 -8.26 20.30
C PRO A 49 -23.51 -9.50 20.82
N GLY A 50 -23.84 -9.97 22.03
CA GLY A 50 -23.19 -11.14 22.63
C GLY A 50 -23.41 -12.46 21.88
N LYS A 51 -24.40 -12.54 20.97
CA LYS A 51 -24.74 -13.76 20.24
C LYS A 51 -24.15 -13.79 18.83
N TYR A 52 -24.11 -12.67 18.11
CA TYR A 52 -23.61 -12.64 16.73
C TYR A 52 -22.12 -12.24 16.62
N MET A 53 -21.55 -11.58 17.65
CA MET A 53 -20.22 -10.97 17.53
C MET A 53 -19.10 -12.00 17.29
N THR A 54 -19.20 -13.19 17.88
CA THR A 54 -18.24 -14.29 17.64
C THR A 54 -18.19 -14.70 16.17
N VAL A 55 -19.36 -14.78 15.52
CA VAL A 55 -19.45 -15.15 14.10
C VAL A 55 -18.90 -14.03 13.21
N ILE A 56 -19.16 -12.77 13.56
CA ILE A 56 -18.54 -11.62 12.88
C ILE A 56 -17.03 -11.66 13.04
N ASP A 57 -16.53 -11.90 14.25
CA ASP A 57 -15.10 -11.96 14.56
C ASP A 57 -14.38 -12.99 13.69
N GLU A 58 -14.88 -14.22 13.64
CA GLU A 58 -14.35 -15.30 12.80
C GLU A 58 -14.31 -14.91 11.30
N MET A 59 -15.38 -14.29 10.79
CA MET A 59 -15.44 -13.85 9.39
C MET A 59 -14.46 -12.71 9.12
N VAL A 60 -14.34 -11.75 10.04
CA VAL A 60 -13.45 -10.60 9.90
C VAL A 60 -12.00 -11.02 10.02
N GLU A 61 -11.63 -11.89 10.97
CA GLU A 61 -10.27 -12.41 11.13
C GLU A 61 -9.72 -12.96 9.81
N VAL A 62 -10.52 -13.80 9.15
CA VAL A 62 -10.16 -14.40 7.86
C VAL A 62 -10.06 -13.33 6.79
N ALA A 63 -11.00 -12.37 6.75
CA ALA A 63 -11.01 -11.31 5.76
C ALA A 63 -9.81 -10.37 5.86
N VAL A 64 -9.32 -10.07 7.06
CA VAL A 64 -8.23 -9.11 7.29
C VAL A 64 -6.85 -9.75 7.38
N ARG A 65 -6.78 -11.08 7.36
CA ARG A 65 -5.52 -11.83 7.49
C ARG A 65 -4.47 -11.32 6.50
N GLY A 66 -3.29 -11.00 7.03
CA GLY A 66 -2.13 -10.55 6.25
C GLY A 66 -2.25 -9.14 5.67
N ILE A 67 -3.28 -8.36 6.01
CA ILE A 67 -3.40 -6.94 5.62
C ILE A 67 -2.61 -6.10 6.63
N LYS A 68 -1.67 -5.32 6.13
CA LYS A 68 -0.99 -4.25 6.86
C LYS A 68 -1.25 -2.92 6.16
N ILE A 69 -1.44 -1.85 6.96
CA ILE A 69 -1.85 -0.55 6.43
C ILE A 69 -1.00 0.59 6.98
N HIS A 70 -0.89 1.66 6.20
CA HIS A 70 -0.32 2.92 6.65
C HIS A 70 -1.16 3.53 7.80
N PRO A 71 -0.54 4.19 8.80
CA PRO A 71 -1.28 4.85 9.89
C PRO A 71 -2.39 5.80 9.40
N TYR A 72 -2.15 6.54 8.32
CA TYR A 72 -3.17 7.39 7.67
C TYR A 72 -4.44 6.62 7.28
N LEU A 73 -4.30 5.42 6.70
CA LEU A 73 -5.45 4.61 6.28
C LEU A 73 -6.21 4.07 7.48
N GLY A 74 -5.52 3.81 8.60
CA GLY A 74 -6.15 3.48 9.88
C GLY A 74 -7.02 4.63 10.38
N ILE A 75 -6.51 5.87 10.35
CA ILE A 75 -7.27 7.08 10.72
C ILE A 75 -8.49 7.24 9.80
N ALA A 76 -8.31 7.11 8.48
CA ALA A 76 -9.40 7.24 7.51
C ALA A 76 -10.52 6.21 7.76
N LEU A 77 -10.16 4.94 8.01
CA LEU A 77 -11.12 3.88 8.30
C LEU A 77 -11.83 4.11 9.64
N ASP A 78 -11.13 4.53 10.70
CA ASP A 78 -11.73 4.87 11.99
C ASP A 78 -12.76 6.01 11.82
N SER A 79 -12.38 7.10 11.16
CA SER A 79 -13.28 8.21 10.85
C SER A 79 -14.52 7.76 10.08
N PHE A 80 -14.34 6.96 9.01
CA PHE A 80 -15.46 6.43 8.24
C PHE A 80 -16.36 5.51 9.06
N SER A 81 -15.80 4.68 9.95
CA SER A 81 -16.61 3.83 10.83
C SER A 81 -17.49 4.66 11.76
N ARG A 82 -16.95 5.77 12.30
CA ARG A 82 -17.71 6.70 13.15
C ARG A 82 -18.80 7.43 12.37
N GLU A 83 -18.55 7.83 11.12
CA GLU A 83 -19.59 8.38 10.22
C GLU A 83 -20.79 7.42 10.12
N LEU A 84 -20.53 6.12 9.93
CA LEU A 84 -21.59 5.12 9.82
C LEU A 84 -22.38 4.91 11.12
N SER A 85 -21.73 5.03 12.28
CA SER A 85 -22.41 4.95 13.59
C SER A 85 -23.45 6.05 13.81
N GLN A 86 -23.32 7.16 13.09
CA GLN A 86 -24.22 8.31 13.16
C GLN A 86 -25.27 8.32 12.04
N SER A 87 -25.29 7.31 11.18
CA SER A 87 -26.22 7.25 10.05
C SER A 87 -27.63 6.87 10.50
N ASP A 88 -28.62 7.61 10.00
CA ASP A 88 -30.05 7.29 10.16
C ASP A 88 -30.45 6.02 9.38
N LEU A 89 -29.62 5.59 8.43
CA LEU A 89 -29.86 4.38 7.67
C LEU A 89 -29.44 3.16 8.49
N LYS A 90 -30.43 2.39 8.95
CA LYS A 90 -30.22 1.17 9.76
C LYS A 90 -29.12 0.24 9.22
N LYS A 91 -29.04 0.05 7.91
CA LYS A 91 -28.00 -0.82 7.30
C LYS A 91 -26.59 -0.28 7.51
N GLU A 92 -26.42 1.04 7.42
CA GLU A 92 -25.14 1.71 7.60
C GLU A 92 -24.73 1.67 9.08
N ALA A 93 -25.68 1.95 9.99
CA ALA A 93 -25.47 1.83 11.43
C ALA A 93 -25.10 0.40 11.86
N LEU A 94 -25.62 -0.63 11.20
CA LEU A 94 -25.24 -2.03 11.48
C LEU A 94 -23.89 -2.41 10.87
N ALA A 95 -23.53 -1.86 9.71
CA ALA A 95 -22.21 -2.04 9.09
C ALA A 95 -21.08 -1.51 9.98
N PHE A 96 -21.36 -0.47 10.80
CA PHE A 96 -20.40 0.04 11.79
C PHE A 96 -19.85 -1.06 12.70
N HIS A 97 -20.67 -2.00 13.19
CA HIS A 97 -20.18 -3.04 14.11
C HIS A 97 -19.05 -3.87 13.51
N VAL A 98 -19.22 -4.27 12.25
CA VAL A 98 -18.21 -5.04 11.49
C VAL A 98 -16.95 -4.21 11.28
N LEU A 99 -17.09 -2.96 10.83
CA LEU A 99 -15.94 -2.09 10.53
C LEU A 99 -15.19 -1.65 11.79
N ASN A 100 -15.91 -1.40 12.88
CA ASN A 100 -15.32 -1.04 14.16
C ASN A 100 -14.50 -2.20 14.74
N LEU A 101 -15.00 -3.45 14.65
CA LEU A 101 -14.26 -4.65 15.03
C LEU A 101 -13.04 -4.85 14.11
N THR A 102 -13.24 -4.76 12.79
CA THR A 102 -12.17 -4.84 11.76
C THR A 102 -11.01 -3.91 12.10
N TYR A 103 -11.30 -2.65 12.40
CA TYR A 103 -10.26 -1.69 12.74
C TYR A 103 -9.63 -1.95 14.11
N ASN A 104 -10.43 -1.96 15.18
CA ASN A 104 -9.89 -1.94 16.54
C ASN A 104 -9.23 -3.24 16.97
N LEU A 105 -9.74 -4.38 16.50
CA LEU A 105 -9.21 -5.69 16.91
C LEU A 105 -8.05 -6.14 16.02
N TYR A 106 -8.11 -5.83 14.72
CA TYR A 106 -7.14 -6.35 13.76
C TYR A 106 -6.23 -5.28 13.17
N LEU A 107 -6.78 -4.29 12.45
CA LEU A 107 -5.95 -3.40 11.63
C LEU A 107 -5.13 -2.41 12.46
N LYS A 108 -5.64 -1.97 13.61
CA LYS A 108 -4.91 -1.09 14.54
C LYS A 108 -3.61 -1.72 15.07
N ASN A 109 -3.58 -3.05 15.19
CA ASN A 109 -2.38 -3.80 15.58
C ASN A 109 -1.47 -4.15 14.38
N ASN A 110 -1.96 -3.96 13.16
CA ASN A 110 -1.26 -4.25 11.90
C ASN A 110 -0.81 -2.98 11.15
N LEU A 111 -0.66 -1.86 11.86
CA LEU A 111 -0.11 -0.64 11.29
C LEU A 111 1.36 -0.85 10.95
N ILE A 112 1.76 -0.48 9.73
CA ILE A 112 3.17 -0.42 9.37
C ILE A 112 3.82 0.79 10.07
N ASP A 113 5.10 0.64 10.37
CA ASP A 113 5.97 1.74 10.75
C ASP A 113 6.74 2.19 9.48
N PRO A 114 6.23 3.19 8.74
CA PRO A 114 6.78 3.54 7.44
C PRO A 114 8.21 4.08 7.55
N GLU A 115 8.52 4.80 8.64
CA GLU A 115 9.84 5.33 8.93
C GLU A 115 10.83 4.18 9.15
N LYS A 116 10.50 3.21 10.00
CA LYS A 116 11.37 2.06 10.25
C LYS A 116 11.63 1.25 8.99
N VAL A 117 10.63 1.07 8.13
CA VAL A 117 10.81 0.36 6.85
C VAL A 117 11.73 1.15 5.91
N ALA A 118 11.55 2.47 5.80
CA ALA A 118 12.41 3.34 5.00
C ALA A 118 13.86 3.36 5.51
N ARG A 119 14.06 3.53 6.83
CA ARG A 119 15.38 3.48 7.48
C ARG A 119 16.10 2.16 7.24
N LYS A 120 15.38 1.04 7.28
CA LYS A 120 15.96 -0.27 6.96
C LYS A 120 16.48 -0.33 5.52
N LYS A 121 15.79 0.30 4.57
CA LYS A 121 16.22 0.36 3.17
C LYS A 121 17.39 1.31 2.95
N LEU A 122 17.40 2.47 3.60
CA LEU A 122 18.55 3.39 3.59
C LEU A 122 19.82 2.72 4.16
N LYS A 123 19.68 1.92 5.23
CA LYS A 123 20.80 1.14 5.78
C LYS A 123 21.35 0.09 4.79
N ILE A 124 20.49 -0.51 3.96
CA ILE A 124 20.95 -1.43 2.91
C ILE A 124 21.77 -0.67 1.86
N ILE A 125 21.34 0.53 1.47
CA ILE A 125 22.12 1.40 0.58
C ILE A 125 23.47 1.72 1.20
N GLU A 126 23.49 2.16 2.45
CA GLU A 126 24.73 2.45 3.20
C GLU A 126 25.70 1.27 3.21
N GLN A 127 25.21 0.07 3.56
CA GLN A 127 26.02 -1.15 3.57
C GLN A 127 26.59 -1.48 2.18
N THR A 128 25.79 -1.30 1.14
CA THR A 128 26.21 -1.53 -0.26
C THR A 128 27.33 -0.56 -0.65
N ILE A 129 27.20 0.72 -0.27
CA ILE A 129 28.24 1.73 -0.53
C ILE A 129 29.53 1.42 0.22
N GLN A 130 29.46 0.99 1.48
CA GLN A 130 30.65 0.63 2.26
C GLN A 130 31.40 -0.58 1.68
N GLN A 131 30.68 -1.56 1.13
CA GLN A 131 31.29 -2.68 0.42
C GLN A 131 32.07 -2.20 -0.81
N LEU A 132 31.43 -1.37 -1.65
CA LEU A 132 32.07 -0.83 -2.85
C LEU A 132 33.28 0.07 -2.60
N LYS A 133 33.32 0.77 -1.46
CA LYS A 133 34.50 1.51 -1.02
C LYS A 133 35.71 0.61 -0.81
N THR A 134 35.47 -0.58 -0.28
CA THR A 134 36.54 -1.58 -0.07
C THR A 134 37.11 -2.07 -1.41
N ASP A 135 36.29 -2.04 -2.46
CA ASP A 135 36.65 -2.43 -3.82
C ASP A 135 37.20 -1.28 -4.69
N ASN A 136 37.48 -0.11 -4.09
CA ASN A 136 37.96 1.11 -4.77
C ASN A 136 37.06 1.60 -5.93
N ASN A 137 35.74 1.51 -5.77
CA ASN A 137 34.79 1.98 -6.78
C ASN A 137 34.87 3.52 -6.96
N PRO A 138 35.00 4.04 -8.20
CA PRO A 138 35.16 5.48 -8.46
C PRO A 138 33.92 6.32 -8.12
N TYR A 139 32.74 5.70 -7.96
CA TYR A 139 31.48 6.38 -7.65
C TYR A 139 31.15 6.44 -6.16
N ALA A 140 32.00 5.89 -5.28
CA ALA A 140 31.69 5.77 -3.86
C ALA A 140 31.28 7.11 -3.19
N THR A 141 32.03 8.19 -3.45
CA THR A 141 31.74 9.53 -2.91
C THR A 141 30.42 10.10 -3.44
N GLU A 142 30.11 9.84 -4.71
CA GLU A 142 28.87 10.29 -5.32
C GLU A 142 27.65 9.56 -4.73
N LEU A 143 27.77 8.24 -4.53
CA LEU A 143 26.73 7.43 -3.90
C LEU A 143 26.49 7.83 -2.43
N GLU A 144 27.52 8.20 -1.69
CA GLU A 144 27.37 8.76 -0.34
C GLU A 144 26.61 10.09 -0.35
N SER A 145 26.90 10.96 -1.32
CA SER A 145 26.16 12.20 -1.50
C SER A 145 24.67 11.93 -1.73
N ALA A 146 24.35 10.97 -2.60
CA ALA A 146 22.98 10.54 -2.85
C ALA A 146 22.31 10.00 -1.58
N LEU A 147 22.99 9.12 -0.84
CA LEU A 147 22.48 8.55 0.42
C LEU A 147 22.18 9.64 1.46
N VAL A 148 23.07 10.61 1.64
CA VAL A 148 22.86 11.73 2.57
C VAL A 148 21.62 12.53 2.18
N LYS A 149 21.48 12.90 0.90
CA LYS A 149 20.31 13.63 0.39
C LYS A 149 19.00 12.85 0.60
N LEU A 150 18.99 11.56 0.27
CA LEU A 150 17.80 10.70 0.47
C LEU A 150 17.45 10.57 1.96
N THR A 151 18.45 10.48 2.83
CA THR A 151 18.26 10.39 4.28
C THR A 151 17.65 11.66 4.85
N ILE A 152 18.16 12.83 4.46
CA ILE A 152 17.60 14.13 4.88
C ILE A 152 16.14 14.24 4.45
N LEU A 153 15.84 13.94 3.17
CA LEU A 153 14.47 13.99 2.66
C LEU A 153 13.54 13.04 3.41
N ALA A 154 13.99 11.82 3.70
CA ALA A 154 13.22 10.85 4.46
C ALA A 154 12.99 11.31 5.91
N ASP A 155 14.02 11.84 6.58
CA ASP A 155 13.91 12.36 7.95
C ASP A 155 12.97 13.56 8.05
N GLU A 156 12.99 14.46 7.07
CA GLU A 156 12.05 15.58 6.98
C GLU A 156 10.62 15.09 6.78
N TYR A 157 10.42 14.16 5.84
CA TYR A 157 9.10 13.62 5.53
C TYR A 157 8.48 12.85 6.70
N PHE A 158 9.26 11.99 7.38
CA PHE A 158 8.73 11.18 8.48
C PHE A 158 8.52 11.94 9.79
N LYS A 159 9.04 13.17 9.93
CA LYS A 159 8.65 14.09 11.02
C LYS A 159 7.21 14.60 10.88
N LEU A 160 6.64 14.55 9.67
CA LEU A 160 5.27 14.98 9.43
C LEU A 160 4.26 14.03 10.07
N SER A 161 3.07 14.54 10.40
CA SER A 161 1.96 13.68 10.84
C SER A 161 1.48 12.77 9.68
N PRO A 162 0.84 11.62 9.95
CA PRO A 162 0.38 10.71 8.89
C PRO A 162 -0.53 11.35 7.83
N ILE A 163 -1.34 12.35 8.23
CA ILE A 163 -2.20 13.10 7.30
C ILE A 163 -1.35 14.01 6.41
N LYS A 164 -0.34 14.68 6.97
CA LYS A 164 0.58 15.53 6.21
C LYS A 164 1.46 14.72 5.27
N GLN A 165 1.93 13.55 5.71
CA GLN A 165 2.62 12.57 4.87
C GLN A 165 1.78 12.22 3.63
N PHE A 166 0.49 11.90 3.80
CA PHE A 166 -0.41 11.64 2.66
C PHE A 166 -0.53 12.84 1.71
N GLN A 167 -0.66 14.06 2.23
CA GLN A 167 -0.79 15.29 1.43
C GLN A 167 0.49 15.60 0.64
N GLU A 168 1.66 15.35 1.22
CA GLU A 168 2.96 15.72 0.66
C GLU A 168 3.64 14.57 -0.10
N GLN A 169 3.02 13.39 -0.15
CA GLN A 169 3.60 12.18 -0.75
C GLN A 169 4.10 12.41 -2.17
N VAL A 170 3.29 13.00 -3.05
CA VAL A 170 3.65 13.21 -4.47
C VAL A 170 4.91 14.07 -4.60
N GLU A 171 5.01 15.12 -3.78
CA GLU A 171 6.15 16.02 -3.79
C GLU A 171 7.40 15.36 -3.19
N PHE A 172 7.23 14.57 -2.12
CA PHE A 172 8.29 13.76 -1.55
C PHE A 172 8.85 12.76 -2.57
N GLU A 173 7.98 12.01 -3.26
CA GLU A 173 8.38 11.07 -4.32
C GLU A 173 9.13 11.77 -5.45
N ARG A 174 8.69 12.95 -5.86
CA ARG A 174 9.34 13.76 -6.88
C ARG A 174 10.76 14.16 -6.46
N LYS A 175 10.94 14.62 -5.22
CA LYS A 175 12.26 14.98 -4.67
C LYS A 175 13.20 13.76 -4.62
N LEU A 176 12.72 12.59 -4.19
CA LEU A 176 13.53 11.37 -4.19
C LEU A 176 13.95 10.94 -5.61
N LYS A 177 13.04 11.04 -6.59
CA LYS A 177 13.35 10.76 -8.01
C LYS A 177 14.41 11.71 -8.53
N LEU A 178 14.33 13.00 -8.19
CA LEU A 178 15.31 14.00 -8.60
C LEU A 178 16.71 13.64 -8.07
N VAL A 179 16.83 13.32 -6.78
CA VAL A 179 18.12 12.88 -6.21
C VAL A 179 18.65 11.64 -6.93
N CYS A 180 17.80 10.66 -7.24
CA CYS A 180 18.24 9.46 -7.97
C CYS A 180 18.64 9.77 -9.42
N ALA A 181 17.98 10.74 -10.07
CA ALA A 181 18.31 11.15 -11.43
C ALA A 181 19.66 11.91 -11.48
N ASP A 182 19.89 12.81 -10.53
CA ASP A 182 21.14 13.57 -10.40
C ASP A 182 22.37 12.67 -10.19
N HIS A 183 22.14 11.48 -9.61
CA HIS A 183 23.17 10.49 -9.30
C HIS A 183 23.02 9.20 -10.13
N GLN A 184 22.34 9.27 -11.28
CA GLN A 184 21.94 8.08 -12.04
C GLN A 184 23.13 7.26 -12.52
N ALA A 185 24.19 7.90 -13.03
CA ALA A 185 25.37 7.20 -13.52
C ALA A 185 26.05 6.37 -12.43
N ALA A 186 26.19 6.95 -11.23
CA ALA A 186 26.71 6.25 -10.06
C ALA A 186 25.78 5.10 -9.62
N ILE A 187 24.47 5.34 -9.55
CA ILE A 187 23.49 4.34 -9.11
C ILE A 187 23.41 3.15 -10.07
N GLU A 188 23.51 3.41 -11.37
CA GLU A 188 23.43 2.37 -12.41
C GLU A 188 24.77 1.71 -12.71
N SER A 189 25.87 2.19 -12.11
CA SER A 189 27.22 1.63 -12.31
C SER A 189 27.37 0.19 -11.84
N ASP A 190 26.55 -0.23 -10.87
CA ASP A 190 26.59 -1.55 -10.26
C ASP A 190 25.18 -2.10 -9.98
N ALA A 191 25.00 -3.40 -10.20
CA ALA A 191 23.70 -4.05 -10.08
C ALA A 191 23.17 -4.09 -8.63
N GLN A 192 24.06 -4.24 -7.65
CA GLN A 192 23.69 -4.25 -6.22
C GLN A 192 23.29 -2.85 -5.77
N VAL A 193 24.01 -1.82 -6.21
CA VAL A 193 23.66 -0.41 -5.95
C VAL A 193 22.29 -0.10 -6.54
N LYS A 194 22.10 -0.41 -7.83
CA LYS A 194 20.84 -0.21 -8.53
C LYS A 194 19.68 -0.90 -7.80
N SER A 195 19.88 -2.14 -7.37
CA SER A 195 18.89 -2.90 -6.58
C SER A 195 18.59 -2.25 -5.23
N ALA A 196 19.60 -1.75 -4.50
CA ALA A 196 19.43 -1.11 -3.20
C ALA A 196 18.61 0.20 -3.32
N PHE A 197 18.99 1.07 -4.25
CA PHE A 197 18.32 2.36 -4.47
C PHE A 197 16.88 2.19 -4.98
N TYR A 198 16.65 1.35 -5.98
CA TYR A 198 15.28 1.11 -6.45
C TYR A 198 14.44 0.31 -5.46
N GLY A 199 15.07 -0.54 -4.65
CA GLY A 199 14.42 -1.20 -3.53
C GLY A 199 13.93 -0.23 -2.45
N PHE A 200 14.65 0.89 -2.24
CA PHE A 200 14.19 1.99 -1.39
C PHE A 200 13.03 2.75 -2.04
N LEU A 201 13.17 3.19 -3.29
CA LEU A 201 12.11 3.92 -4.01
C LEU A 201 10.81 3.12 -4.10
N ALA A 202 10.90 1.82 -4.40
CA ALA A 202 9.75 0.93 -4.49
C ALA A 202 8.98 0.86 -3.16
N VAL A 203 9.68 0.82 -2.03
CA VAL A 203 9.05 0.86 -0.71
C VAL A 203 8.34 2.19 -0.50
N ILE A 204 9.01 3.31 -0.79
CA ILE A 204 8.42 4.64 -0.59
C ILE A 204 7.17 4.83 -1.45
N PHE A 205 7.22 4.46 -2.73
CA PHE A 205 6.11 4.60 -3.68
C PHE A 205 4.96 3.63 -3.40
N SER A 206 5.18 2.65 -2.52
CA SER A 206 4.15 1.71 -2.07
C SER A 206 3.69 1.94 -0.63
N LEU A 207 4.15 2.99 0.06
CA LEU A 207 3.81 3.25 1.47
C LEU A 207 2.30 3.32 1.73
N PHE A 208 1.54 3.90 0.80
CA PHE A 208 0.08 4.02 0.88
C PHE A 208 -0.66 2.89 0.18
N ASN A 209 0.05 1.96 -0.47
CA ASN A 209 -0.57 0.74 -0.96
C ASN A 209 -0.80 -0.22 0.21
N VAL A 210 -1.87 -1.02 0.11
CA VAL A 210 -2.12 -2.09 1.08
C VAL A 210 -0.96 -3.08 1.03
N PHE A 211 -0.22 -3.23 2.14
CA PHE A 211 0.79 -4.27 2.27
C PHE A 211 0.09 -5.59 2.59
N GLY A 212 -0.43 -6.22 1.54
CA GLY A 212 -0.69 -7.66 1.56
C GLY A 212 0.62 -8.42 1.34
N LEU A 213 0.73 -9.64 1.89
CA LEU A 213 1.84 -10.57 1.61
C LEU A 213 2.21 -10.63 0.11
N SER A 214 1.24 -10.49 -0.81
CA SER A 214 1.50 -10.55 -2.26
C SER A 214 2.32 -9.39 -2.82
N LEU A 215 2.17 -8.16 -2.31
CA LEU A 215 2.96 -7.01 -2.78
C LEU A 215 4.37 -7.06 -2.21
N ALA A 216 4.51 -7.45 -0.93
CA ALA A 216 5.82 -7.72 -0.34
C ALA A 216 6.57 -8.80 -1.14
N ASP A 217 5.89 -9.90 -1.53
CA ASP A 217 6.46 -10.98 -2.35
C ASP A 217 6.73 -10.57 -3.80
N GLU A 218 5.91 -9.74 -4.44
CA GLU A 218 6.19 -9.21 -5.79
C GLU A 218 7.41 -8.28 -5.79
N TYR A 219 7.53 -7.40 -4.81
CA TYR A 219 8.72 -6.57 -4.65
C TYR A 219 9.93 -7.40 -4.25
N TYR A 220 9.77 -8.45 -3.43
CA TYR A 220 10.84 -9.39 -3.09
C TYR A 220 11.30 -10.19 -4.31
N ARG A 221 10.37 -10.63 -5.18
CA ARG A 221 10.66 -11.33 -6.44
C ARG A 221 11.37 -10.43 -7.44
N LYS A 222 10.93 -9.18 -7.60
CA LYS A 222 11.63 -8.19 -8.44
C LYS A 222 13.02 -7.87 -7.90
N ASN A 223 13.17 -7.73 -6.58
CA ASN A 223 14.47 -7.48 -5.98
C ASN A 223 15.41 -8.70 -6.10
N ARG A 224 14.87 -9.92 -5.96
CA ARG A 224 15.60 -11.18 -6.15
C ARG A 224 16.03 -11.36 -7.61
N PHE A 225 15.23 -10.95 -8.58
CA PHE A 225 15.62 -10.95 -10.00
C PHE A 225 16.92 -10.16 -10.25
N PHE A 226 17.05 -8.97 -9.67
CA PHE A 226 18.30 -8.18 -9.80
C PHE A 226 19.48 -8.80 -9.03
N GLN A 227 19.22 -9.42 -7.88
CA GLN A 227 20.26 -10.13 -7.10
C GLN A 227 20.74 -11.42 -7.78
N GLU A 228 19.85 -12.17 -8.43
CA GLU A 228 20.19 -13.40 -9.16
C GLU A 228 20.96 -13.09 -10.46
N ILE A 229 20.65 -11.98 -11.12
CA ILE A 229 21.40 -11.52 -12.30
C ILE A 229 22.80 -11.01 -11.92
N SER A 230 22.99 -10.41 -10.74
CA SER A 230 24.32 -9.97 -10.30
C SER A 230 25.29 -11.13 -10.01
N LEU A 231 24.79 -12.35 -9.83
CA LEU A 231 25.60 -13.55 -9.59
C LEU A 231 26.10 -14.21 -10.89
N ALA A 232 25.56 -13.82 -12.04
CA ALA A 232 25.99 -14.33 -13.35
C ALA A 232 26.40 -13.16 -14.25
N PRO A 233 27.70 -12.90 -14.45
CA PRO A 233 28.16 -11.81 -15.31
C PRO A 233 27.92 -12.21 -16.77
N LYS A 234 26.74 -11.87 -17.32
CA LYS A 234 26.50 -11.84 -18.75
C LYS A 234 25.67 -10.60 -19.11
N ASN A 235 26.14 -9.87 -20.11
CA ASN A 235 25.46 -8.76 -20.77
C ASN A 235 24.10 -9.21 -21.34
N THR A 236 23.06 -9.31 -20.52
CA THR A 236 21.70 -9.71 -20.95
C THR A 236 20.70 -8.55 -21.02
N LEU A 237 21.11 -7.32 -20.72
CA LEU A 237 20.21 -6.15 -20.72
C LEU A 237 20.26 -5.31 -22.00
N SER A 238 21.01 -5.70 -23.05
CA SER A 238 21.05 -4.94 -24.31
C SER A 238 19.69 -4.81 -25.01
N ASN A 239 18.68 -5.62 -24.61
CA ASN A 239 17.34 -5.62 -25.20
C ASN A 239 16.19 -5.59 -24.15
N PHE A 240 16.44 -5.20 -22.90
CA PHE A 240 15.38 -5.15 -21.90
C PHE A 240 14.47 -3.92 -22.11
N LYS A 241 13.29 -4.13 -22.70
CA LYS A 241 12.22 -3.13 -22.75
C LYS A 241 11.24 -3.36 -21.60
N ILE A 242 10.99 -2.31 -20.83
CA ILE A 242 9.87 -2.25 -19.88
C ILE A 242 8.58 -2.32 -20.72
N PRO A 243 7.67 -3.28 -20.49
CA PRO A 243 6.38 -3.23 -21.15
C PRO A 243 5.64 -1.97 -20.66
N PHE A 244 5.41 -1.04 -21.57
CA PHE A 244 4.43 0.02 -21.39
C PHE A 244 3.08 -0.67 -21.24
N ILE A 245 2.50 -0.62 -20.04
CA ILE A 245 1.08 -0.87 -19.89
C ILE A 245 0.42 0.44 -20.30
N GLU A 246 0.00 0.53 -21.56
CA GLU A 246 -0.99 1.53 -21.97
C GLU A 246 -2.24 1.26 -21.13
N ILE A 247 -2.50 2.17 -20.20
CA ILE A 247 -3.82 2.26 -19.58
C ILE A 247 -4.70 2.83 -20.67
N GLU A 248 -5.52 2.00 -21.32
CA GLU A 248 -6.62 2.49 -22.13
C GLU A 248 -7.46 3.41 -21.26
N GLU A 249 -7.39 4.71 -21.53
CA GLU A 249 -8.41 5.65 -21.09
C GLU A 249 -9.72 5.19 -21.72
N THR A 250 -10.58 4.54 -20.92
CA THR A 250 -11.96 4.27 -21.30
C THR A 250 -12.61 5.58 -21.72
N GLN A 251 -12.82 5.73 -23.03
CA GLN A 251 -13.62 6.81 -23.60
C GLN A 251 -15.02 6.74 -23.00
N GLU A 252 -15.43 7.83 -22.36
CA GLU A 252 -16.82 8.03 -21.96
C GLU A 252 -17.69 8.03 -23.23
N GLU A 253 -18.61 7.07 -23.32
CA GLU A 253 -19.71 7.08 -24.28
C GLU A 253 -20.53 8.36 -24.10
N SER A 254 -20.25 9.35 -24.93
CA SER A 254 -21.16 10.47 -25.15
C SER A 254 -22.32 9.97 -26.02
N LYS A 255 -23.43 9.63 -25.36
CA LYS A 255 -24.75 9.54 -25.97
C LYS A 255 -25.05 10.85 -26.71
N ILE A 256 -24.93 10.84 -28.04
CA ILE A 256 -25.63 11.82 -28.87
C ILE A 256 -26.97 11.20 -29.25
N VAL A 257 -28.00 11.75 -28.62
CA VAL A 257 -29.40 11.58 -28.99
C VAL A 257 -29.59 12.15 -30.39
N SER A 258 -29.99 11.31 -31.35
CA SER A 258 -30.50 11.76 -32.64
C SER A 258 -31.92 12.31 -32.45
N PRO A 259 -32.25 13.53 -32.90
CA PRO A 259 -33.63 13.93 -33.04
C PRO A 259 -34.20 13.35 -34.33
N SER A 260 -35.37 12.75 -34.18
CA SER A 260 -36.31 12.39 -35.23
C SER A 260 -36.60 13.55 -36.20
N SER A 261 -36.49 13.30 -37.50
CA SER A 261 -37.32 13.86 -38.57
C SER A 261 -37.26 12.92 -39.77
#